data_AF-A0A1V5IVW8-F1
#
_entry.id   AF-A0A1V5IVW8-F1
#
_cell.length_a   1.000
_cell.length_b   1.000
_cell.length_c   1.000
_cell.angle_alpha   90.00
_cell.angle_beta   90.00
_cell.angle_gamma   90.00
#
_symmetry.space_group_name_H-M   'P 1'
#
loop_
_entity.id
_entity.type
_entity.pdbx_description
1 polymer ?
#
loop_
_entity_poly.entity_id
_entity_poly.type
_entity_poly.pdbx_seq_one_letter_code
_entity_poly.pdbx_strand_id
1 'polypeptide(L)' 'MKKQDLVCVFKGDAFEAEVVKARLESEGILAMIMNHSMSAIFSTYTATTGPICVMVNQQDEQLAKQILEDK' A
#
# COMPACT_ATOMS: atom_id res chain seq x y z
N MET A 1 -23.63 0.12 8.19
CA MET A 1 -22.35 0.56 7.62
C MET A 1 -21.73 -0.65 6.93
N LYS A 2 -21.45 -0.59 5.62
CA LYS A 2 -20.73 -1.67 4.93
C LYS A 2 -19.34 -1.75 5.56
N LYS A 3 -18.93 -2.96 5.99
CA LYS A 3 -17.59 -3.21 6.51
C LYS A 3 -16.62 -3.00 5.35
N GLN A 4 -15.85 -1.92 5.37
CA GLN A 4 -14.81 -1.66 4.37
C GLN A 4 -13.57 -2.42 4.81
N ASP A 5 -13.47 -3.66 4.35
CA ASP A 5 -12.26 -4.46 4.55
C ASP A 5 -11.20 -3.93 3.56
N LEU A 6 -10.07 -3.48 4.10
CA LEU A 6 -8.91 -3.05 3.32
C LEU A 6 -8.00 -4.25 3.08
N VAL A 7 -7.48 -4.38 1.86
CA VAL A 7 -6.62 -5.48 1.45
C VAL A 7 -5.30 -4.96 0.92
N CYS A 8 -4.20 -5.60 1.32
CA CYS A 8 -2.86 -5.25 0.86
C CYS A 8 -2.61 -5.88 -0.52
N VAL A 9 -2.41 -5.04 -1.54
CA VAL A 9 -2.18 -5.44 -2.93
C VAL A 9 -0.70 -5.38 -3.34
N PHE A 10 0.12 -4.62 -2.62
CA PHE A 10 1.56 -4.51 -2.87
C PHE A 10 2.33 -4.41 -1.54
N LYS A 11 3.51 -5.03 -1.50
CA LYS A 11 4.47 -4.93 -0.39
C LYS A 11 5.84 -4.58 -0.95
N GLY A 12 6.45 -3.53 -0.44
CA GLY A 12 7.76 -3.08 -0.89
C GLY A 12 8.38 -2.06 0.06
N ASP A 13 9.34 -1.32 -0.47
CA ASP A 13 9.92 -0.17 0.23
C ASP A 13 9.01 1.08 0.14
N ALA A 14 9.42 2.17 0.78
CA ALA A 14 8.63 3.39 0.85
C ALA A 14 8.47 4.06 -0.53
N PHE A 15 9.50 3.97 -1.37
CA PHE A 15 9.51 4.58 -2.68
C PHE A 15 8.65 3.78 -3.65
N GLU A 16 8.85 2.46 -3.72
CA GLU A 16 8.03 1.56 -4.53
C GLU A 16 6.55 1.65 -4.15
N ALA A 17 6.23 1.72 -2.85
CA ALA A 17 4.86 1.87 -2.38
C ALA A 17 4.21 3.19 -2.83
N GLU A 18 4.94 4.31 -2.83
CA GLU A 18 4.42 5.59 -3.31
C GLU A 18 4.18 5.58 -4.82
N VAL A 19 5.09 4.97 -5.60
CA VAL A 19 4.92 4.81 -7.05
C VAL A 19 3.68 3.96 -7.35
N VAL A 20 3.52 2.84 -6.64
CA VAL A 20 2.37 1.94 -6.80
C VAL A 20 1.07 2.66 -6.42
N LYS A 21 1.05 3.40 -5.31
CA LYS A 21 -0.11 4.21 -4.91
C LYS A 21 -0.47 5.24 -5.99
N ALA A 22 0.50 6.00 -6.48
CA ALA A 22 0.26 7.02 -7.50
C ALA A 22 -0.29 6.40 -8.80
N ARG A 23 0.21 5.22 -9.20
CA ARG A 23 -0.31 4.49 -10.36
C ARG A 23 -1.78 4.10 -10.16
N LEU A 24 -2.11 3.49 -9.02
CA LEU A 24 -3.49 3.08 -8.71
C LEU A 24 -4.44 4.28 -8.65
N GLU A 25 -4.01 5.38 -8.04
CA GLU A 25 -4.80 6.61 -7.97
C GLU A 25 -5.01 7.26 -9.35
N SER A 26 -4.02 7.17 -10.25
CA SER A 26 -4.15 7.64 -11.63
C SER A 26 -5.19 6.84 -12.44
N GLU A 27 -5.41 5.57 -12.09
CA GLU A 27 -6.45 4.70 -12.68
C GLU A 27 -7.80 4.81 -11.93
N GLY A 28 -7.91 5.74 -10.97
CA GLY A 28 -9.13 6.00 -10.21
C GLY A 28 -9.37 5.07 -9.03
N ILE A 29 -8.38 4.25 -8.62
CA ILE A 29 -8.46 3.39 -7.45
C ILE A 29 -7.89 4.13 -6.24
N LEU A 30 -8.71 4.29 -5.20
CA LEU A 30 -8.23 4.87 -3.93
C LEU A 30 -7.31 3.89 -3.21
N ALA A 31 -6.06 4.31 -2.99
CA ALA A 31 -5.04 3.51 -2.33
C ALA A 31 -4.48 4.22 -1.08
N MET A 32 -4.14 3.44 -0.06
CA MET A 32 -3.55 3.93 1.18
C MET A 32 -2.27 3.16 1.48
N ILE A 33 -1.20 3.88 1.81
CA ILE A 33 0.02 3.25 2.30
C ILE A 33 -0.13 3.01 3.81
N MET A 34 -0.02 1.75 4.23
CA MET A 34 0.02 1.35 5.62
C MET A 34 1.42 0.84 5.97
N ASN A 35 2.12 1.63 6.80
CA ASN A 35 3.38 1.23 7.39
C ASN A 35 3.12 0.58 8.76
N HIS A 36 3.38 -0.72 8.87
CA HIS A 36 3.25 -1.43 10.15
C HIS A 36 4.41 -1.16 11.12
N SER A 37 5.42 -0.38 10.73
CA SER A 37 6.63 -0.07 11.51
C SER A 37 6.49 1.17 12.41
N MET A 38 5.32 1.38 13.03
CA MET A 38 5.10 2.50 13.98
C MET A 38 5.89 2.38 15.31
N SER A 39 6.86 1.47 15.43
CA SER A 39 7.68 1.31 16.64
C SER A 39 8.87 2.29 16.75
N ALA A 40 9.09 3.19 15.78
CA ALA A 40 10.29 4.04 15.74
C ALA A 40 10.00 5.54 15.99
N ILE A 41 9.19 5.86 17.02
CA ILE A 41 9.14 7.23 17.58
C ILE A 41 10.42 7.52 18.40
N PHE A 42 11.29 6.52 18.64
CA PHE A 42 12.51 6.67 19.41
C PHE A 42 13.71 5.95 18.77
N SER A 43 14.84 6.65 18.76
CA SER A 43 16.22 6.16 18.58
C SER A 43 16.79 6.17 17.17
N THR A 44 17.95 6.82 17.10
CA THR A 44 18.73 7.34 15.99
C THR A 44 19.29 6.33 14.98
N TYR A 45 18.97 5.04 15.03
CA TYR A 45 19.58 4.05 14.15
C TYR A 45 18.74 2.77 14.10
N THR A 46 17.70 2.72 13.26
CA THR A 46 17.15 1.44 12.79
C THR A 46 16.66 1.59 11.37
N ALA A 47 17.34 0.90 10.45
CA ALA A 47 16.88 0.67 9.09
C ALA A 47 15.43 0.19 9.10
N THR A 48 14.57 0.91 8.38
CA THR A 48 13.17 0.58 8.07
C THR A 48 13.04 -0.90 7.74
N THR A 49 12.35 -1.69 8.58
CA THR A 49 12.22 -3.14 8.33
C THR A 49 10.89 -3.73 8.78
N GLY A 50 9.78 -3.02 8.56
CA GLY A 50 8.48 -3.66 8.40
C GLY A 50 8.00 -3.43 6.96
N PRO A 51 7.38 -4.43 6.30
CA PRO A 51 6.92 -4.28 4.93
C PRO A 51 5.86 -3.18 4.87
N ILE A 52 6.08 -2.19 4.00
CA ILE A 52 5.10 -1.16 3.71
C ILE A 52 4.06 -1.79 2.76
N CYS A 53 2.80 -1.73 3.15
CA CYS A 53 1.68 -2.28 2.38
C CYS A 53 0.93 -1.17 1.67
N VAL A 54 0.67 -1.32 0.37
CA VAL A 54 -0.34 -0.51 -0.32
C VAL A 54 -1.66 -1.24 -0.21
N MET A 55 -2.63 -0.56 0.40
CA MET A 55 -3.95 -1.08 0.73
C MET A 55 -5.00 -0.45 -0.15
N VAL A 56 -5.94 -1.24 -0.64
CA VAL A 56 -7.13 -0.79 -1.39
C VAL A 56 -8.38 -1.36 -0.75
N ASN A 57 -9.55 -0.87 -1.14
CA ASN A 57 -10.79 -1.52 -0.75
C ASN A 57 -10.85 -2.94 -1.35
N GLN A 58 -11.41 -3.89 -0.61
CA GLN A 58 -11.60 -5.26 -1.12
C GLN A 58 -12.37 -5.32 -2.45
N GLN A 59 -13.25 -4.35 -2.70
CA GLN A 59 -14.02 -4.28 -3.95
C GLN A 59 -13.14 -4.01 -5.18
N ASP A 60 -12.00 -3.34 -4.98
CA ASP A 60 -11.09 -2.91 -6.05
C ASP A 60 -9.87 -3.84 -6.17
N GLU A 61 -9.79 -4.90 -5.36
CA GLU A 61 -8.63 -5.79 -5.26
C GLU A 61 -8.24 -6.40 -6.61
N GLN A 62 -9.22 -6.92 -7.36
CA GLN A 62 -8.96 -7.60 -8.63
C GLN A 62 -8.47 -6.61 -9.69
N LEU A 63 -9.08 -5.43 -9.77
CA LEU A 63 -8.70 -4.39 -10.72
C LEU A 63 -7.30 -3.85 -10.38
N ALA A 64 -7.03 -3.59 -9.10
CA ALA A 64 -5.71 -3.15 -8.65
C ALA A 64 -4.62 -4.17 -9.01
N LYS A 65 -4.88 -5.47 -8.81
CA LYS A 65 -3.94 -6.53 -9.21
C LYS A 65 -3.70 -6.55 -10.72
N GLN A 66 -4.75 -6.43 -11.53
CA GLN A 66 -4.62 -6.36 -12.99
C GLN A 66 -3.75 -5.19 -13.43
N ILE A 67 -3.99 -3.99 -12.89
CA ILE A 67 -3.20 -2.79 -13.21
C ILE A 67 -1.72 -2.99 -12.85
N LEU A 68 -1.43 -3.66 -11.73
CA LEU A 68 -0.05 -3.89 -11.30
C LEU A 68 0.67 -4.96 -12.13
N GLU A 69 -0.05 -5.94 -12.66
CA GLU A 69 0.48 -6.98 -13.54
C GLU A 69 0.66 -6.49 -14.99
N ASP A 70 -0.15 -5.51 -15.41
CA ASP A 70 -0.03 -4.91 -16.74
C ASP A 70 1.27 -4.10 -16.84
N LYS A 71 2.11 -4.43 -17.82
CA LYS A 71 3.47 -3.88 -18.00
C LYS A 71 3.49 -2.65 -18.90
#